data_AF-A0A4S8PZ35-F1
#
_entry.id   AF-A0A4S8PZ35-F1
#
_cell.length_a   1.000
_cell.length_b   1.000
_cell.length_c   1.000
_cell.angle_alpha   90.00
_cell.angle_beta   90.00
_cell.angle_gamma   90.00
#
_symmetry.space_group_name_H-M   'P 1'
#
loop_
_entity.id
_entity.type
_entity.pdbx_description
1 polymer ?
#
loop_
_entity_poly.entity_id
_entity_poly.type
_entity_poly.pdbx_seq_one_letter_code
_entity_poly.pdbx_strand_id
1 'polypeptide(L)' 'MRQIHVEGVGIMRELTDWEMMRLNKLRGPNKAIAPMAFGLGMTYRQYRKLTPEQQRACWEASNDLTRPEGDMKLKRAR' A
#
# COMPACT_ATOMS: atom_id res chain seq x y z
N MET A 1 2.47 2.57 -14.60
CA MET A 1 2.68 2.75 -13.15
C MET A 1 1.52 3.57 -12.61
N ARG A 2 0.67 2.95 -11.81
CA ARG A 2 -0.53 3.56 -11.23
C ARG A 2 -0.19 4.23 -9.89
N GLN A 3 -0.96 5.25 -9.53
CA GLN A 3 -0.79 6.00 -8.29
C GLN A 3 -2.17 6.33 -7.71
N ILE A 4 -2.30 6.25 -6.38
CA ILE A 4 -3.52 6.61 -5.65
C ILE A 4 -3.16 7.67 -4.62
N HIS A 5 -3.88 8.79 -4.63
CA HIS A 5 -3.75 9.79 -3.58
C HIS A 5 -4.48 9.31 -2.32
N VAL A 6 -3.74 9.20 -1.21
CA VAL A 6 -4.27 8.85 0.11
C VAL A 6 -4.35 10.13 0.93
N GLU A 7 -5.57 10.54 1.23
CA GLU A 7 -5.84 11.78 1.96
C GLU A 7 -5.14 11.82 3.33
N GLY A 8 -4.45 12.92 3.60
CA GLY A 8 -3.71 13.13 4.85
C GLY A 8 -2.42 12.31 5.00
N VAL A 9 -2.01 11.55 3.96
CA VAL A 9 -0.77 10.75 3.99
C VAL A 9 0.16 11.08 2.81
N GLY A 10 -0.35 11.08 1.58
CA GLY A 10 0.44 11.32 0.37
C GLY A 10 0.04 10.42 -0.79
N ILE A 11 0.95 10.23 -1.74
CA ILE A 11 0.69 9.44 -2.95
C ILE A 11 1.24 8.02 -2.77
N MET A 12 0.36 7.03 -2.80
CA MET A 12 0.72 5.62 -2.87
C MET A 12 1.04 5.26 -4.31
N ARG A 13 2.27 4.85 -4.58
CA ARG A 13 2.67 4.34 -5.90
C ARG A 13 2.52 2.83 -5.98
N GLU A 14 2.21 2.36 -7.18
CA GLU A 14 2.33 0.95 -7.52
C GLU A 14 3.78 0.49 -7.38
N LEU A 15 3.97 -0.66 -6.74
CA LEU A 15 5.28 -1.28 -6.60
C LEU A 15 5.55 -2.17 -7.80
N THR A 16 6.76 -2.09 -8.31
CA THR A 16 7.21 -2.99 -9.39
C THR A 16 7.38 -4.42 -8.86
N ASP A 17 7.31 -5.41 -9.74
CA ASP A 17 7.49 -6.82 -9.39
C ASP A 17 8.82 -7.08 -8.66
N TRP A 18 9.88 -6.39 -9.06
CA TRP A 18 11.18 -6.54 -8.44
C TRP A 18 11.23 -5.95 -7.01
N GLU A 19 10.58 -4.82 -6.79
CA GLU A 19 10.41 -4.25 -5.45
C GLU A 19 9.58 -5.19 -4.57
N MET A 20 8.49 -5.74 -5.09
CA MET A 20 7.66 -6.73 -4.40
C MET A 20 8.44 -8.00 -4.07
N MET A 21 9.25 -8.52 -5.00
CA MET A 21 10.13 -9.67 -4.75
C MET A 21 11.12 -9.40 -3.61
N ARG A 22 11.67 -8.19 -3.52
CA ARG A 22 12.56 -7.80 -2.42
C ARG A 22 11.82 -7.72 -1.10
N LEU A 23 10.64 -7.12 -1.08
CA LEU A 23 9.80 -7.01 0.12
C LEU A 23 9.34 -8.39 0.63
N ASN A 24 9.08 -9.34 -0.27
CA ASN A 24 8.70 -10.71 0.09
C ASN A 24 9.81 -11.47 0.83
N LYS A 25 11.08 -11.07 0.67
CA LYS A 25 12.22 -11.63 1.39
C LYS A 25 12.35 -11.08 2.82
N LEU A 26 11.66 -9.99 3.16
CA LEU A 26 11.67 -9.45 4.53
C LEU A 26 11.06 -10.45 5.51
N ARG A 27 11.70 -10.58 6.66
CA ARG A 27 11.22 -11.39 7.80
C ARG A 27 10.93 -10.49 8.99
N GLY A 28 10.02 -10.95 9.85
CA GLY A 28 9.67 -10.27 11.09
C GLY A 28 8.38 -9.43 11.04
N PRO A 29 8.08 -8.70 12.12
CA PRO A 29 6.76 -8.10 12.35
C PRO A 29 6.43 -6.96 11.39
N ASN A 30 7.44 -6.37 10.73
CA ASN A 30 7.24 -5.26 9.79
C ASN A 30 6.92 -5.71 8.36
N LYS A 31 6.92 -7.02 8.07
CA LYS A 31 6.67 -7.53 6.72
C LYS A 31 5.32 -7.06 6.16
N ALA A 32 4.29 -7.03 7.01
CA ALA A 32 2.94 -6.65 6.60
C ALA A 32 2.81 -5.17 6.21
N ILE A 33 3.56 -4.27 6.86
CA ILE A 33 3.48 -2.82 6.62
C ILE A 33 4.52 -2.32 5.61
N ALA A 34 5.46 -3.18 5.23
CA ALA A 34 6.59 -2.77 4.41
C ALA A 34 6.20 -2.32 2.99
N PRO A 35 5.26 -2.98 2.29
CA PRO A 35 4.78 -2.51 1.00
C PRO A 35 4.18 -1.11 1.06
N MET A 36 3.36 -0.81 2.07
CA MET A 36 2.72 0.50 2.20
C MET A 36 3.74 1.60 2.48
N ALA A 37 4.64 1.36 3.44
CA ALA A 37 5.67 2.34 3.79
C ALA A 37 6.55 2.66 2.56
N PHE A 38 6.95 1.62 1.82
CA PHE A 38 7.80 1.78 0.64
C PHE A 38 7.06 2.42 -0.55
N GLY A 39 5.79 2.07 -0.76
CA GLY A 39 4.93 2.67 -1.79
C GLY A 39 4.62 4.16 -1.53
N LEU A 40 4.62 4.57 -0.26
CA LEU A 40 4.47 5.97 0.14
C LEU A 40 5.81 6.72 0.26
N GLY A 41 6.94 6.06 -0.03
CA GLY A 41 8.27 6.67 0.08
C GLY A 41 8.68 7.03 1.52
N MET A 42 8.14 6.32 2.52
CA MET A 42 8.40 6.58 3.94
C MET A 42 9.00 5.37 4.67
N THR A 43 9.56 5.62 5.86
CA THR A 43 10.10 4.56 6.72
C THR A 43 8.99 3.85 7.50
N TYR A 44 9.24 2.63 7.98
CA TYR A 44 8.31 1.90 8.87
C TYR A 44 7.97 2.70 10.14
N ARG A 45 8.93 3.49 10.66
CA ARG A 45 8.72 4.33 11.84
C ARG A 45 7.76 5.48 11.56
N GLN A 46 7.82 6.07 10.38
CA GLN A 46 6.86 7.10 9.96
C GLN A 46 5.48 6.49 9.72
N TYR A 47 5.41 5.34 9.04
CA TYR A 47 4.15 4.64 8.80
C TYR A 47 3.42 4.28 10.10
N ARG A 48 4.15 3.82 11.12
CA ARG A 48 3.57 3.49 12.44
C ARG A 48 3.01 4.69 13.20
N LYS A 49 3.37 5.92 12.84
CA LYS A 49 2.82 7.13 13.45
C LYS A 49 1.49 7.54 12.82
N LEU A 50 1.12 6.95 11.69
CA LEU A 50 -0.18 7.19 11.07
C LEU A 50 -1.30 6.67 11.97
N THR A 51 -2.45 7.35 11.94
CA THR A 51 -3.64 6.87 12.66
C THR A 51 -4.11 5.53 12.08
N PRO A 52 -4.89 4.73 12.83
CA PRO A 52 -5.45 3.49 12.31
C PRO A 52 -6.25 3.67 11.01
N GLU A 53 -6.98 4.78 10.88
CA GLU A 53 -7.76 5.13 9.69
C GLU A 53 -6.84 5.39 8.49
N GLN A 54 -5.76 6.14 8.69
CA GLN A 54 -4.76 6.40 7.65
C GLN A 54 -4.04 5.11 7.22
N GLN A 55 -3.67 4.24 8.17
CA GLN A 55 -3.06 2.95 7.85
C GLN A 55 -4.02 2.06 7.05
N ARG A 56 -5.31 2.08 7.39
CA ARG A 56 -6.35 1.36 6.64
C ARG A 56 -6.48 1.91 5.22
N ALA A 57 -6.54 3.23 5.05
CA ALA A 57 -6.60 3.87 3.73
C ALA A 57 -5.38 3.52 2.87
N CYS A 58 -4.19 3.47 3.47
CA CYS A 58 -2.98 3.02 2.77
C CYS A 58 -3.05 1.55 2.34
N TRP A 59 -3.59 0.67 3.18
CA TRP A 59 -3.79 -0.74 2.85
C TRP A 59 -4.81 -0.91 1.70
N GLU A 60 -5.92 -0.18 1.75
CA GLU A 60 -6.94 -0.19 0.70
C GLU A 60 -6.37 0.32 -0.64
N ALA A 61 -5.62 1.42 -0.62
CA ALA A 61 -4.93 1.95 -1.80
C ALA A 61 -3.91 0.94 -2.37
N SER A 62 -3.11 0.30 -1.51
CA SER A 62 -2.15 -0.72 -1.94
C SER A 62 -2.86 -1.91 -2.61
N ASN A 63 -4.00 -2.36 -2.08
CA ASN A 63 -4.77 -3.46 -2.66
C ASN A 63 -5.42 -3.08 -3.99
N ASP A 64 -5.93 -1.85 -4.12
CA ASP A 64 -6.55 -1.40 -5.36
C ASP A 64 -5.51 -1.18 -6.48
N LEU A 65 -4.24 -0.94 -6.11
CA LEU A 65 -3.11 -0.91 -7.04
C LEU A 65 -2.67 -2.31 -7.48
N THR A 66 -2.63 -3.30 -6.57
CA THR A 66 -2.23 -4.68 -6.90
C THR A 66 -3.35 -5.51 -7.52
N ARG A 67 -4.59 -5.04 -7.46
CA ARG A 67 -5.72 -5.70 -8.12
C ARG A 67 -5.63 -5.54 -9.65
N PRO A 68 -5.85 -6.62 -10.42
CA PRO A 68 -5.97 -6.52 -11.87
C PRO A 68 -7.15 -5.61 -12.25
N GLU A 69 -7.02 -4.83 -13.31
CA GLU A 69 -8.01 -3.83 -13.75
C GLU A 69 -9.44 -4.38 -13.93
N GLY A 70 -9.60 -5.68 -14.20
CA GLY A 70 -10.89 -6.35 -14.34
C GLY A 70 -11.70 -6.52 -13.04
N ASP A 71 -11.05 -6.47 -11.87
CA ASP A 71 -11.68 -6.76 -10.57
C ASP A 71 -12.27 -5.53 -9.87
N MET A 72 -12.11 -4.33 -10.45
CA MET A 72 -12.63 -3.07 -9.89
C MET A 72 -14.17 -3.00 -9.87
N LYS A 73 -14.85 -3.82 -10.69
CA LYS A 73 -16.31 -3.82 -10.78
C LYS A 73 -17.02 -4.48 -9.59
N LEU A 74 -16.31 -5.26 -8.76
CA LEU A 74 -16.91 -6.02 -7.66
C LEU A 74 -17.08 -5.23 -6.34
N LYS A 75 -16.56 -4.00 -6.23
CA LYS A 75 -16.73 -3.15 -5.03
C LYS A 75 -17.91 -2.15 -5.08
N ARG A 76 -18.77 -2.21 -6.10
CA ARG A 76 -20.00 -1.38 -6.20
C ARG A 76 -21.30 -2.20 -6.16
N ALA A 77 -21.34 -3.27 -5.37
CA ALA A 77 -22.61 -3.87 -4.95
C ALA A 77 -22.80 -3.48 -3.47
N ARG A 78 -23.58 -2.43 -3.27
CA ARG A 78 -24.11 -2.02 -1.96
C ARG A 78 -25.37 -2.82 -1.69
#